data_AF-A0A6B2T0B8-F1
#
_entry.id   AF-A0A6B2T0B8-F1
#
_cell.length_a   1.000
_cell.length_b   1.000
_cell.length_c   1.000
_cell.angle_alpha   90.00
_cell.angle_beta   90.00
_cell.angle_gamma   90.00
#
_symmetry.space_group_name_H-M   'P 1'
#
loop_
_entity.id
_entity.type
_entity.pdbx_description
1 polymer ?
#
loop_
_entity_poly.entity_id
_entity_poly.type
_entity_poly.pdbx_seq_one_letter_code
_entity_poly.pdbx_strand_id
1 'polypeptide(L)'
;AAYSLPFPVPDAAAAVRLATELEDRVAGVYSDLVRASSGTRRGTAALALREAAVRAARWRGGSVAFPGLAERSTPSSAPATPQA
;
A
#
# COMPACT_ATOMS: atom_id res chain seq x y z
N ALA A 1 13.85 16.29 19.63
CA ALA A 1 12.41 16.02 19.73
C ALA A 1 12.11 14.64 19.15
N ALA A 2 11.12 13.92 19.70
CA ALA A 2 10.69 12.60 19.22
C ALA A 2 9.15 12.50 19.24
N TYR A 3 8.59 11.59 18.45
CA TYR A 3 7.15 11.33 18.37
C TYR A 3 6.78 10.03 19.09
N SER A 4 5.59 9.99 19.69
CA SER A 4 5.04 8.75 20.25
C SER A 4 4.67 7.79 19.13
N LEU A 5 5.07 6.53 19.28
CA LEU A 5 4.61 5.47 18.40
C LEU A 5 3.15 5.09 18.73
N PRO A 6 2.36 4.65 17.72
CA PRO A 6 1.00 4.20 17.94
C PRO A 6 0.91 2.88 18.71
N PHE A 7 1.99 2.10 18.74
CA PHE A 7 2.14 0.85 19.51
C PHE A 7 3.62 0.48 19.67
N PRO A 8 3.98 -0.42 20.60
CA PRO A 8 5.34 -0.93 20.74
C PRO A 8 5.82 -1.71 19.51
N VAL A 9 7.08 -1.53 19.12
CA VAL A 9 7.71 -2.20 17.97
C VAL A 9 8.95 -2.98 18.43
N PRO A 10 8.78 -4.16 19.06
CA PRO A 10 9.90 -4.92 19.58
C PRO A 10 10.62 -5.77 18.53
N ASP A 11 9.99 -6.01 17.37
CA ASP A 11 10.49 -6.94 16.34
C ASP A 11 10.17 -6.47 14.91
N ALA A 12 10.70 -7.22 13.94
CA ALA A 12 10.54 -6.92 12.52
C ALA A 12 9.07 -7.01 12.05
N ALA A 13 8.26 -7.91 12.62
CA ALA A 13 6.86 -8.04 12.25
C ALA A 13 6.05 -6.82 12.72
N ALA A 14 6.33 -6.33 13.93
CA ALA A 14 5.78 -5.09 14.45
C ALA A 14 6.26 -3.88 13.63
N ALA A 15 7.49 -3.89 13.10
CA ALA A 15 7.99 -2.82 12.24
C ALA A 15 7.26 -2.77 10.90
N VAL A 16 6.98 -3.92 10.29
CA VAL A 16 6.15 -4.03 9.08
C VAL A 16 4.72 -3.53 9.34
N ARG A 17 4.15 -3.88 10.49
CA ARG A 17 2.84 -3.35 10.92
C ARG A 17 2.87 -1.83 11.07
N LEU A 18 3.91 -1.28 11.69
CA LEU A 18 4.06 0.17 11.84
C LEU A 18 4.19 0.85 10.48
N ALA A 19 5.00 0.31 9.58
CA ALA A 19 5.16 0.84 8.23
C ALA A 19 3.81 0.85 7.49
N THR A 20 3.06 -0.25 7.56
CA THR A 20 1.69 -0.32 7.00
C THR A 20 0.79 0.77 7.56
N GLU A 21 0.72 0.92 8.89
CA GLU A 21 -0.12 1.92 9.56
C GLU A 21 0.24 3.35 9.16
N LEU A 22 1.53 3.65 9.02
CA LEU A 22 2.00 4.97 8.60
C LEU A 22 1.57 5.29 7.18
N GLU A 23 1.75 4.35 6.24
CA GLU A 23 1.36 4.55 4.84
C GLU A 23 -0.16 4.69 4.69
N ASP A 24 -0.96 3.93 5.45
CA ASP A 24 -2.42 4.07 5.45
C ASP A 24 -2.89 5.43 5.97
N ARG A 25 -2.30 5.92 7.06
CA ARG A 25 -2.62 7.25 7.59
C ARG A 25 -2.24 8.36 6.61
N VAL A 26 -1.07 8.25 5.98
CA VAL A 26 -0.62 9.19 4.94
C VAL A 26 -1.57 9.18 3.75
N ALA A 27 -2.02 7.99 3.31
CA ALA A 27 -3.03 7.86 2.27
C ALA A 27 -4.35 8.54 2.70
N GLY A 28 -4.82 8.31 3.92
CA GLY A 28 -6.00 8.99 4.47
C GLY A 28 -5.91 10.52 4.35
N VAL A 29 -4.80 11.11 4.79
CA VAL A 29 -4.58 12.57 4.71
C VAL A 29 -4.53 13.07 3.26
N TYR A 30 -3.87 12.35 2.34
CA TYR A 30 -3.89 12.73 0.93
C TYR A 30 -5.27 12.60 0.29
N SER A 31 -6.11 11.66 0.75
CA SER A 31 -7.51 11.55 0.30
C SER A 31 -8.33 12.79 0.68
N ASP A 32 -8.11 13.33 1.88
CA ASP A 32 -8.73 14.58 2.31
C ASP A 32 -8.20 15.77 1.51
N LEU A 33 -6.91 15.79 1.18
CA LEU A 33 -6.34 16.82 0.32
C LEU A 33 -6.90 16.76 -1.11
N VAL A 34 -7.09 15.56 -1.67
CA VAL A 34 -7.77 15.39 -2.97
C VAL A 34 -9.18 15.95 -2.91
N ARG A 35 -9.93 15.68 -1.84
CA ARG A 35 -11.28 16.22 -1.63
C ARG A 35 -11.26 17.75 -1.58
N ALA A 36 -10.29 18.34 -0.87
CA ALA A 36 -10.23 19.77 -0.59
C ALA A 36 -9.55 20.64 -1.68
N SER A 37 -8.87 20.05 -2.68
CA SER A 37 -8.10 20.79 -3.68
C SER A 37 -8.70 20.71 -5.09
N SER A 38 -8.21 21.44 -6.08
CA SER A 38 -8.66 21.35 -7.48
C SER A 38 -7.48 21.45 -8.45
N GLY A 39 -7.75 21.24 -9.75
CA GLY A 39 -6.74 21.37 -10.81
C GLY A 39 -5.48 20.52 -10.57
N THR A 40 -4.32 21.12 -10.81
CA THR A 40 -3.01 20.47 -10.67
C THR A 40 -2.75 19.98 -9.25
N ARG A 41 -3.15 20.75 -8.23
CA ARG A 41 -2.97 20.38 -6.81
C ARG A 41 -3.72 19.10 -6.46
N ARG A 42 -4.94 18.94 -6.97
CA ARG A 42 -5.72 17.70 -6.82
C ARG A 42 -5.02 16.52 -7.49
N GLY A 43 -4.44 16.74 -8.68
CA GLY A 43 -3.65 15.72 -9.38
C GLY A 43 -2.43 15.27 -8.58
N THR A 44 -1.64 16.20 -8.04
CA THR A 44 -0.47 15.88 -7.19
C THR A 44 -0.88 15.14 -5.93
N ALA A 45 -1.97 15.55 -5.27
CA ALA A 45 -2.49 14.86 -4.10
C ALA A 45 -2.95 13.43 -4.42
N ALA A 46 -3.59 13.21 -5.58
CA ALA A 46 -4.02 11.88 -6.01
C ALA A 46 -2.83 10.96 -6.33
N LEU A 47 -1.76 11.49 -6.91
CA LEU A 47 -0.52 10.74 -7.12
C LEU A 47 0.12 10.33 -5.79
N ALA A 48 0.24 11.26 -4.84
CA ALA A 48 0.81 10.98 -3.52
C ALA A 48 -0.05 9.97 -2.72
N LEU A 49 -1.37 10.10 -2.80
CA LEU A 49 -2.34 9.11 -2.27
C LEU A 49 -2.04 7.72 -2.83
N ARG A 50 -1.96 7.59 -4.16
CA ARG A 50 -1.69 6.31 -4.82
C ARG A 50 -0.37 5.71 -4.37
N GLU A 51 0.70 6.49 -4.32
CA GLU A 51 2.02 6.01 -3.90
C GLU A 51 2.04 5.53 -2.43
N ALA A 52 1.35 6.23 -1.53
CA ALA A 52 1.20 5.79 -0.15
C ALA A 52 0.39 4.48 -0.07
N ALA A 53 -0.75 4.39 -0.78
CA ALA A 53 -1.58 3.20 -0.79
C ALA A 53 -0.86 1.96 -1.37
N VAL A 54 -0.06 2.14 -2.43
CA VAL A 54 0.75 1.06 -3.02
C VAL A 54 1.84 0.60 -2.05
N ARG A 55 2.50 1.52 -1.35
CA ARG A 55 3.50 1.15 -0.32
C ARG A 55 2.85 0.42 0.86
N ALA A 56 1.68 0.85 1.32
CA ALA A 56 0.92 0.14 2.35
C ALA A 56 0.63 -1.30 1.91
N ALA A 57 0.15 -1.51 0.67
CA ALA A 57 -0.09 -2.84 0.13
C ALA A 57 1.20 -3.68 0.07
N ARG A 58 2.33 -3.09 -0.36
CA ARG A 58 3.62 -3.76 -0.38
C ARG A 58 4.07 -4.22 1.00
N TRP A 59 3.91 -3.39 2.03
CA TRP A 59 4.24 -3.77 3.42
C TRP A 59 3.38 -4.91 3.94
N ARG A 60 2.10 -5.00 3.54
CA ARG A 60 1.22 -6.13 3.91
C ARG A 60 1.54 -7.45 3.20
N GLY A 61 2.50 -7.47 2.27
CA GLY A 61 2.81 -8.64 1.46
C GLY A 61 2.16 -8.65 0.07
N GLY A 62 1.67 -7.49 -0.40
CA GLY A 62 1.05 -7.32 -1.72
C GLY A 62 -0.48 -7.26 -1.67
N SER A 63 -1.10 -7.23 -2.84
CA SER A 63 -2.55 -7.29 -3.04
C SER A 63 -2.94 -8.56 -3.78
N VAL A 64 -4.18 -9.04 -3.61
CA VAL A 64 -4.73 -10.11 -4.45
C VAL A 64 -5.05 -9.58 -5.84
N ALA A 65 -4.64 -10.32 -6.88
CA ALA A 65 -5.09 -10.04 -8.23
C ALA A 65 -6.57 -10.44 -8.36
N PHE A 66 -7.40 -9.54 -8.89
CA PHE A 66 -8.84 -9.77 -9.10
C PHE A 66 -9.62 -10.18 -7.84
N PRO A 67 -9.77 -9.27 -6.85
CA PRO A 67 -10.55 -9.54 -5.64
C PRO A 67 -11.96 -10.01 -5.98
N GLY A 68 -12.38 -11.16 -5.44
CA GLY A 68 -13.70 -11.76 -5.70
C GLY A 68 -13.75 -12.80 -6.82
N LEU A 69 -12.66 -13.01 -7.56
CA LEU A 69 -12.53 -14.10 -8.53
C LEU A 69 -11.55 -15.16 -8.02
N ALA A 70 -12.03 -16.03 -7.13
CA ALA A 70 -11.21 -17.06 -6.48
C ALA A 70 -10.46 -17.94 -7.48
N GLU A 71 -11.05 -18.21 -8.65
CA GLU A 71 -10.45 -18.94 -9.77
C GLU A 71 -9.14 -18.34 -10.32
N ARG A 72 -8.89 -17.05 -10.09
CA ARG A 72 -7.68 -16.33 -10.53
C ARG A 72 -6.69 -16.02 -9.41
N SER A 73 -6.96 -16.52 -8.20
CA SER A 73 -6.14 -16.23 -7.02
C SER A 73 -4.91 -17.13 -6.89
N THR A 74 -4.84 -18.22 -7.65
CA THR A 74 -3.66 -19.09 -7.72
C THR A 74 -2.54 -18.38 -8.49
N PRO A 75 -1.35 -18.18 -7.92
CA PRO A 75 -0.21 -17.69 -8.70
C PRO A 75 0.06 -18.70 -9.81
N SER A 76 0.03 -18.24 -11.06
CA SER A 76 0.46 -19.05 -12.20
C SER A 76 1.89 -19.51 -11.92
N SER A 77 2.09 -20.82 -11.72
CA SER A 77 3.42 -21.42 -11.76
C SER A 77 4.09 -20.99 -13.08
N ALA A 78 5.32 -20.53 -12.99
CA ALA A 78 6.09 -19.95 -14.10
C ALA A 78 5.97 -20.77 -15.40
N PRO A 79 5.98 -20.13 -16.59
CA PRO A 79 5.92 -20.85 -17.84
C PRO A 79 7.12 -21.79 -17.94
N ALA A 80 6.87 -23.08 -18.16
CA ALA A 80 7.91 -24.03 -18.53
C ALA A 80 8.54 -23.54 -19.84
N THR A 81 9.82 -23.21 -19.81
CA THR A 81 10.62 -22.93 -21.01
C THR A 81 10.49 -24.11 -21.98
N PRO A 82 10.01 -23.91 -23.22
CA PRO A 82 10.02 -24.99 -24.21
C PRO A 82 11.48 -25.31 -24.55
N GLN A 83 11.90 -26.55 -24.29
CA GLN A 83 13.15 -27.09 -24.82
C GLN A 83 12.94 -27.45 -26.30
N ALA A 84 13.80 -26.89 -27.15
CA ALA A 84 13.92 -27.25 -28.57
C ALA A 84 14.64 -28.58 -28.74
#